data_AF-A0A8S3JKV7-F1
#
_entry.id   AF-A0A8S3JKV7-F1
#
_cell.length_a   1.000
_cell.length_b   1.000
_cell.length_c   1.000
_cell.angle_alpha   90.00
_cell.angle_beta   90.00
_cell.angle_gamma   90.00
#
_symmetry.space_group_name_H-M   'P 1'
#
loop_
_entity.id
_entity.type
_entity.pdbx_description
1 polymer ?
#
loop_
_entity_poly.entity_id
_entity_poly.type
_entity_poly.pdbx_seq_one_letter_code
_entity_poly.pdbx_strand_id
1 'polypeptide(L)'
;QTHLVISNICEHAHKAGLPLLRSVACVGGTAMKDQLETIKSGVHIIVATPGRLMDMLDKKLVFLDVCRYLCLDEADRMIDLGFEEDVRNIISHFKAQRQTLLFSATMPKKIQNFAKSALVKPITINVGRAGAASLDVNQQI
;
A
#
# COMPACT_ATOMS: atom_id res chain seq x y z
N GLN A 1 -3.28 10.55 -3.71
CA GLN A 1 -3.67 10.12 -5.06
C GLN A 1 -4.33 8.73 -5.05
N THR A 2 -3.67 7.69 -4.54
CA THR A 2 -4.18 6.29 -4.53
C THR A 2 -5.58 6.14 -3.92
N HIS A 3 -5.86 6.77 -2.78
CA HIS A 3 -7.19 6.70 -2.16
C HIS A 3 -8.32 7.24 -3.04
N LEU A 4 -8.09 8.33 -3.78
CA LEU A 4 -9.12 8.92 -4.65
C LEU A 4 -9.48 7.96 -5.78
N VAL A 5 -8.47 7.33 -6.39
CA VAL A 5 -8.67 6.31 -7.44
C VAL A 5 -9.47 5.13 -6.87
N ILE A 6 -9.08 4.63 -5.70
CA ILE A 6 -9.79 3.51 -5.04
C ILE A 6 -11.23 3.88 -4.72
N SER A 7 -11.47 5.06 -4.13
CA SER A 7 -12.82 5.53 -3.83
C SER A 7 -13.68 5.63 -5.08
N ASN A 8 -13.11 6.12 -6.18
CA ASN A 8 -13.80 6.23 -7.46
C ASN A 8 -14.14 4.85 -8.05
N ILE A 9 -13.21 3.89 -7.96
CA ILE A 9 -13.45 2.48 -8.37
C ILE A 9 -14.55 1.86 -7.52
N CYS A 10 -14.52 2.03 -6.20
CA CYS A 10 -15.55 1.51 -5.29
C CYS A 10 -16.95 2.06 -5.63
N GLU A 11 -17.05 3.36 -5.92
CA GLU A 11 -18.30 4.01 -6.31
C GLU A 11 -18.84 3.45 -7.63
N HIS A 12 -17.98 3.34 -8.66
CA HIS A 12 -18.38 2.82 -9.96
C HIS A 12 -18.72 1.33 -9.92
N ALA A 13 -17.97 0.54 -9.16
CA ALA A 13 -18.27 -0.86 -8.91
C ALA A 13 -19.66 -1.02 -8.27
N HIS A 14 -19.97 -0.18 -7.28
CA HIS A 14 -21.29 -0.19 -6.64
C HIS A 14 -22.41 0.20 -7.62
N LYS A 15 -22.20 1.24 -8.43
CA LYS A 15 -23.15 1.63 -9.51
C LYS A 15 -23.37 0.52 -10.52
N ALA A 16 -22.38 -0.34 -10.74
CA ALA A 16 -22.47 -1.53 -11.60
C ALA A 16 -23.16 -2.74 -10.93
N GLY A 17 -23.68 -2.59 -9.71
CA GLY A 17 -24.42 -3.64 -8.99
C GLY A 17 -23.55 -4.50 -8.07
N LEU A 18 -22.27 -4.17 -7.87
CA LEU A 18 -21.42 -4.88 -6.92
C LEU A 18 -21.66 -4.39 -5.47
N PRO A 19 -21.30 -5.20 -4.46
CA PRO A 19 -21.38 -4.78 -3.06
C PRO A 19 -20.59 -3.50 -2.79
N LEU A 20 -21.14 -2.64 -1.93
CA LEU A 20 -20.50 -1.39 -1.54
C LEU A 20 -19.21 -1.67 -0.75
N LEU A 21 -18.07 -1.29 -1.34
CA LEU A 21 -16.78 -1.31 -0.66
C LEU A 21 -16.50 0.05 -0.02
N ARG A 22 -15.94 -0.01 1.19
CA ARG A 22 -15.61 1.16 2.02
C ARG A 22 -14.11 1.28 2.11
N SER A 23 -13.57 2.44 1.72
CA SER A 23 -12.16 2.77 1.81
C SER A 23 -11.90 3.95 2.74
N VAL A 24 -10.74 3.98 3.37
CA VAL A 24 -10.28 5.12 4.18
C VAL A 24 -8.82 5.45 3.87
N ALA A 25 -8.48 6.73 3.91
CA ALA A 25 -7.10 7.20 3.86
C ALA A 25 -6.55 7.45 5.27
N CYS A 26 -5.55 6.68 5.67
CA CYS A 26 -4.82 6.82 6.93
C CYS A 26 -3.45 7.45 6.66
N VAL A 27 -3.44 8.78 6.45
CA VAL A 27 -2.23 9.55 6.15
C VAL A 27 -2.03 10.67 7.18
N GLY A 28 -0.80 11.20 7.26
CA GLY A 28 -0.51 12.41 8.04
C GLY A 28 -1.33 13.62 7.56
N GLY A 29 -1.50 14.63 8.42
CA GLY A 29 -2.15 15.90 8.04
C GLY A 29 -3.69 15.94 8.14
N THR A 30 -4.35 14.80 8.43
CA THR A 30 -5.80 14.76 8.72
C THR A 30 -6.07 14.31 10.15
N ALA A 31 -7.21 14.72 10.71
CA ALA A 31 -7.59 14.39 12.07
C ALA A 31 -7.74 12.87 12.24
N MET A 32 -7.08 12.30 13.27
CA MET A 32 -7.19 10.87 13.59
C MET A 32 -8.65 10.48 13.88
N LYS A 33 -9.42 11.39 14.46
CA LYS A 33 -10.82 11.15 14.84
C LYS A 33 -11.67 10.73 13.63
N ASP A 34 -11.59 11.47 12.52
CA ASP A 34 -12.39 11.22 11.32
C ASP A 34 -12.01 9.87 10.67
N GLN A 35 -10.72 9.52 10.69
CA GLN A 35 -10.23 8.22 10.24
C GLN A 35 -10.83 7.10 11.08
N LEU A 36 -10.85 7.26 12.41
CA LEU A 36 -11.39 6.27 13.34
C LEU A 36 -12.91 6.11 13.26
N GLU A 37 -13.66 7.18 13.01
CA GLU A 37 -15.12 7.08 12.82
C GLU A 37 -15.48 6.20 11.62
N THR A 38 -14.73 6.37 10.51
CA THR A 38 -14.88 5.52 9.32
C THR A 38 -14.51 4.07 9.62
N ILE A 39 -13.39 3.84 10.31
CA ILE A 39 -12.92 2.50 10.68
C ILE A 39 -13.89 1.79 11.62
N LYS A 40 -14.45 2.49 12.61
CA LYS A 40 -15.43 1.95 13.57
C LYS A 40 -16.71 1.48 12.89
N SER A 41 -17.10 2.12 11.81
CA SER A 41 -18.24 1.69 10.99
C SER A 41 -17.94 0.39 10.23
N GLY A 42 -16.67 -0.01 10.14
CA GLY A 42 -16.13 -1.12 9.36
C GLY A 42 -15.52 -0.62 8.05
N VAL A 43 -14.36 -1.15 7.68
CA VAL A 43 -13.62 -0.75 6.48
C VAL A 43 -13.11 -1.97 5.72
N HIS A 44 -13.11 -1.89 4.39
CA HIS A 44 -12.65 -2.97 3.51
C HIS A 44 -11.26 -2.69 2.96
N ILE A 45 -10.92 -1.42 2.74
CA ILE A 45 -9.64 -1.00 2.15
C ILE A 45 -9.06 0.15 2.97
N ILE A 46 -7.82 -0.01 3.45
CA ILE A 46 -7.06 1.06 4.10
C ILE A 46 -5.92 1.47 3.17
N VAL A 47 -5.85 2.75 2.83
CA VAL A 47 -4.74 3.35 2.09
C VAL A 47 -3.94 4.18 3.09
N ALA A 48 -2.71 3.81 3.40
CA ALA A 48 -1.97 4.42 4.49
C ALA A 48 -0.51 4.70 4.14
N THR A 49 0.04 5.74 4.77
CA THR A 49 1.50 5.93 4.88
C THR A 49 2.02 5.07 6.04
N PRO A 50 3.22 4.44 5.94
CA PRO A 50 3.73 3.50 6.94
C PRO A 50 3.65 4.01 8.38
N GLY A 51 4.21 5.18 8.68
CA GLY A 51 4.22 5.72 10.04
C GLY A 51 2.82 5.93 10.66
N ARG A 52 1.81 6.33 9.86
CA ARG A 52 0.44 6.47 10.36
C ARG A 52 -0.20 5.11 10.63
N LEU A 53 -0.01 4.14 9.75
CA LEU A 53 -0.56 2.80 9.95
C LEU A 53 0.08 2.12 11.17
N MET A 54 1.39 2.27 11.33
CA MET A 54 2.13 1.76 12.49
C MET A 54 1.59 2.36 13.80
N ASP A 55 1.42 3.68 13.88
CA ASP A 55 0.82 4.34 15.05
C ASP A 55 -0.58 3.79 15.40
N MET A 56 -1.40 3.49 14.39
CA MET A 56 -2.73 2.92 14.61
C MET A 56 -2.69 1.45 15.06
N LEU A 57 -1.72 0.67 14.58
CA LEU A 57 -1.50 -0.72 14.99
C LEU A 57 -0.99 -0.80 16.43
N ASP A 58 0.00 0.02 16.78
CA ASP A 58 0.60 0.07 18.13
C ASP A 58 -0.44 0.47 19.19
N LYS A 59 -1.29 1.45 18.85
CA LYS A 59 -2.40 1.89 19.70
C LYS A 59 -3.60 0.93 19.68
N LYS A 60 -3.52 -0.19 18.94
CA LYS A 60 -4.59 -1.19 18.79
C LYS A 60 -5.92 -0.58 18.31
N LEU A 61 -5.82 0.44 17.46
CA LEU A 61 -6.97 1.11 16.84
C LEU A 61 -7.44 0.38 15.58
N VAL A 62 -6.52 -0.35 14.93
CA VAL A 62 -6.79 -1.21 13.78
C VAL A 62 -6.12 -2.56 13.98
N PHE A 63 -6.69 -3.59 13.36
CA PHE A 63 -6.20 -4.96 13.41
C PHE A 63 -6.16 -5.52 11.99
N LEU A 64 -5.14 -6.34 11.68
CA LEU A 64 -4.93 -6.92 10.34
C LEU A 64 -5.31 -8.40 10.27
N ASP A 65 -5.96 -8.95 11.30
CA ASP A 65 -6.28 -10.38 11.45
C ASP A 65 -7.07 -10.95 10.26
N VAL A 66 -7.94 -10.16 9.63
CA VAL A 66 -8.75 -10.57 8.47
C VAL A 66 -8.21 -10.07 7.13
N CYS A 67 -7.08 -9.36 7.13
CA CYS A 67 -6.54 -8.76 5.92
C CYS A 67 -5.85 -9.81 5.04
N ARG A 68 -6.39 -9.99 3.83
CA ARG A 68 -5.91 -11.01 2.86
C ARG A 68 -4.96 -10.45 1.79
N TYR A 69 -4.88 -9.14 1.66
CA TYR A 69 -4.10 -8.47 0.62
C TYR A 69 -3.26 -7.34 1.21
N LEU A 70 -1.98 -7.32 0.89
CA LEU A 70 -1.06 -6.22 1.21
C LEU A 70 -0.48 -5.68 -0.09
N CYS A 71 -0.57 -4.37 -0.31
CA CYS A 71 0.05 -3.70 -1.45
C CYS A 71 1.11 -2.73 -0.95
N LEU A 72 2.33 -2.86 -1.46
CA LEU A 72 3.45 -1.96 -1.23
C LEU A 72 3.69 -1.17 -2.52
N ASP A 73 3.20 0.06 -2.57
CA ASP A 73 3.33 0.95 -3.72
C ASP A 73 4.53 1.91 -3.55
N GLU A 74 5.21 2.26 -4.66
CA GLU A 74 6.46 3.04 -4.65
C GLU A 74 7.48 2.52 -3.62
N ALA A 75 7.76 1.21 -3.64
CA ALA A 75 8.57 0.57 -2.61
C ALA A 75 10.01 1.10 -2.55
N ASP A 76 10.61 1.48 -3.68
CA ASP A 76 11.89 2.18 -3.71
C ASP A 76 11.86 3.47 -2.88
N ARG A 77 10.87 4.32 -3.12
CA ARG A 77 10.68 5.57 -2.39
C ARG A 77 10.47 5.35 -0.89
N MET A 78 9.67 4.35 -0.50
CA MET A 78 9.46 4.04 0.92
C MET A 78 10.78 3.73 1.64
N ILE A 79 11.64 2.95 0.99
CA ILE A 79 12.91 2.51 1.55
C ILE A 79 13.95 3.65 1.56
N ASP A 80 13.90 4.56 0.59
CA ASP A 80 14.74 5.76 0.54
C ASP A 80 14.35 6.78 1.61
N LEU A 81 13.06 6.86 1.95
CA LEU A 81 12.54 7.69 3.05
C LEU A 81 12.80 7.09 4.44
N GLY A 82 13.42 5.91 4.52
CA GLY A 82 13.75 5.26 5.79
C GLY A 82 12.61 4.44 6.42
N PHE A 83 11.50 4.21 5.70
CA PHE A 83 10.35 3.44 6.23
C PHE A 83 10.54 1.92 6.20
N GLU A 84 11.75 1.41 5.98
CA GLU A 84 11.99 -0.02 5.88
C GLU A 84 11.58 -0.77 7.15
N GLU A 85 11.99 -0.27 8.32
CA GLU A 85 11.65 -0.89 9.61
C GLU A 85 10.16 -0.81 9.91
N ASP A 86 9.52 0.34 9.65
CA ASP A 86 8.08 0.52 9.84
C ASP A 86 7.29 -0.48 8.99
N VAL A 87 7.67 -0.66 7.72
CA VAL A 87 6.98 -1.63 6.84
C VAL A 87 7.22 -3.06 7.31
N ARG A 88 8.43 -3.42 7.77
CA ARG A 88 8.69 -4.73 8.36
C ARG A 88 7.83 -4.99 9.61
N ASN A 89 7.66 -3.97 10.44
CA ASN A 89 6.81 -4.05 11.63
C ASN A 89 5.33 -4.17 11.25
N ILE A 90 4.85 -3.42 10.25
CA ILE A 90 3.48 -3.61 9.74
C ILE A 90 3.28 -5.05 9.24
N ILE A 91 4.27 -5.61 8.52
CA ILE A 91 4.22 -6.99 8.03
C ILE A 91 4.13 -8.01 9.17
N SER A 92 4.77 -7.77 10.31
CA SER A 92 4.73 -8.69 11.46
C SER A 92 3.38 -8.75 12.17
N HIS A 93 2.51 -7.75 11.98
CA HIS A 93 1.15 -7.74 12.53
C HIS A 93 0.19 -8.72 11.83
N PHE A 94 0.57 -9.25 10.67
CA PHE A 94 -0.25 -10.24 9.95
C PHE A 94 -0.02 -11.65 10.51
N LYS A 95 -1.09 -12.26 11.05
CA LYS A 95 -1.04 -13.61 11.65
C LYS A 95 -1.29 -14.74 10.67
N ALA A 96 -1.91 -14.44 9.52
CA ALA A 96 -2.30 -15.42 8.51
C ALA A 96 -1.60 -15.17 7.18
N GLN A 97 -1.59 -16.20 6.33
CA GLN A 97 -1.12 -16.06 4.95
C GLN A 97 -1.99 -15.02 4.21
N ARG A 98 -1.31 -14.14 3.48
CA ARG A 98 -1.87 -13.09 2.64
C ARG A 98 -1.17 -13.08 1.29
N GLN A 99 -1.83 -12.50 0.29
CA GLN A 99 -1.18 -12.14 -0.96
C GLN A 99 -0.51 -10.76 -0.79
N THR A 100 0.77 -10.67 -1.14
CA THR A 100 1.50 -9.39 -1.12
C THR A 100 1.87 -8.99 -2.54
N LEU A 101 1.55 -7.75 -2.91
CA LEU A 101 1.97 -7.11 -4.14
C LEU A 101 3.01 -6.03 -3.80
N LEU A 102 4.06 -5.94 -4.59
CA LEU A 102 5.10 -4.92 -4.44
C LEU A 102 5.32 -4.26 -5.79
N PHE A 103 5.12 -2.95 -5.83
CA PHE A 103 5.35 -2.10 -6.99
C PHE A 103 6.52 -1.18 -6.71
N SER A 104 7.44 -1.08 -7.66
CA SER A 104 8.64 -0.26 -7.55
C SER A 104 9.11 0.12 -8.95
N ALA A 105 9.50 1.37 -9.16
CA ALA A 105 9.99 1.84 -10.46
C ALA A 105 11.44 1.39 -10.68
N THR A 106 12.21 1.35 -9.61
CA THR A 106 13.60 0.87 -9.60
C THR A 106 13.74 -0.39 -8.76
N MET A 107 14.80 -1.16 -9.01
CA MET A 107 15.05 -2.42 -8.31
C MET A 107 16.53 -2.56 -7.91
N PRO A 108 17.13 -1.61 -7.17
CA PRO A 108 18.49 -1.74 -6.68
C PRO A 108 18.58 -2.88 -5.64
N LYS A 109 19.80 -3.27 -5.27
CA LYS A 109 20.03 -4.43 -4.40
C LYS A 109 19.26 -4.34 -3.08
N LYS A 110 19.13 -3.15 -2.50
CA LYS A 110 18.36 -2.89 -1.28
C LYS A 110 16.88 -3.28 -1.45
N ILE A 111 16.23 -2.85 -2.53
CA ILE A 111 14.83 -3.18 -2.82
C ILE A 111 14.66 -4.66 -3.17
N GLN A 112 15.59 -5.27 -3.90
CA GLN A 112 15.57 -6.71 -4.15
C GLN A 112 15.63 -7.53 -2.86
N ASN A 113 16.51 -7.12 -1.92
CA ASN A 113 16.64 -7.78 -0.63
C ASN A 113 15.37 -7.60 0.21
N PHE A 114 14.81 -6.38 0.21
CA PHE A 114 13.54 -6.10 0.87
C PHE A 114 12.40 -6.96 0.31
N ALA A 115 12.25 -7.02 -1.03
CA ALA A 115 11.24 -7.83 -1.71
C ALA A 115 11.35 -9.32 -1.38
N LYS A 116 12.56 -9.87 -1.32
CA LYS A 116 12.79 -11.26 -0.90
C LYS A 116 12.31 -11.55 0.51
N SER A 117 12.38 -10.57 1.41
CA SER A 117 11.91 -10.71 2.79
C SER A 117 10.42 -10.45 2.97
N ALA A 118 9.83 -9.62 2.10
CA ALA A 118 8.42 -9.23 2.18
C ALA A 118 7.47 -10.18 1.40
N LEU A 119 8.00 -10.92 0.42
CA LEU A 119 7.22 -11.74 -0.52
C LEU A 119 7.54 -13.22 -0.39
N VAL A 120 6.54 -14.07 -0.62
CA VAL A 120 6.70 -15.54 -0.66
C VAL A 120 6.58 -16.01 -2.10
N LYS A 121 7.67 -16.54 -2.67
CA LYS A 121 7.77 -17.05 -4.06
C LYS A 121 7.08 -16.12 -5.08
N PRO A 122 7.49 -14.85 -5.20
CA PRO A 122 6.81 -13.88 -6.06
C PRO A 122 7.02 -14.19 -7.55
N ILE A 123 6.02 -13.83 -8.35
CA ILE A 123 6.16 -13.72 -9.81
C ILE A 123 6.61 -12.29 -10.11
N THR A 124 7.75 -12.15 -10.79
CA THR A 124 8.25 -10.84 -11.21
C THR A 124 7.70 -10.49 -12.58
N ILE A 125 6.99 -9.36 -12.65
CA ILE A 125 6.51 -8.78 -13.91
C ILE A 125 7.29 -7.48 -14.12
N ASN A 126 7.97 -7.37 -15.25
CA ASN A 126 8.71 -6.17 -15.64
C ASN A 126 8.09 -5.61 -16.93
N VAL A 127 7.76 -4.32 -16.92
CA VAL A 127 7.20 -3.62 -18.08
C VAL A 127 8.23 -2.61 -18.56
N GLY A 128 8.73 -2.81 -19.79
CA GLY A 128 9.79 -1.98 -20.36
C GLY A 128 11.21 -2.35 -19.88
N ARG A 129 12.15 -1.42 -20.04
CA ARG A 129 13.51 -1.53 -19.49
C ARG A 129 13.58 -0.80 -18.15
N ALA A 130 13.90 -1.53 -17.08
CA ALA A 130 14.10 -0.94 -15.76
C ALA A 130 15.17 0.17 -15.83
N GLY A 131 14.81 1.39 -15.42
CA GLY A 131 15.73 2.53 -15.39
C GLY A 131 15.94 3.28 -16.72
N ALA A 132 15.17 2.99 -17.78
CA ALA A 132 15.20 3.77 -19.01
C ALA A 132 13.90 4.58 -19.18
N ALA A 133 14.03 5.86 -19.55
CA ALA A 133 12.90 6.65 -20.02
C ALA A 133 12.27 5.97 -21.25
N SER A 134 10.95 6.11 -21.42
CA SER A 134 10.31 5.66 -22.65
C SER A 134 10.94 6.37 -23.84
N LEU A 135 11.29 5.61 -24.89
CA LEU A 135 11.81 6.17 -26.13
C LEU A 135 10.80 7.13 -26.81
N ASP A 136 9.52 7.01 -26.45
CA ASP A 136 8.43 7.84 -26.97
C ASP A 136 8.30 9.21 -26.28
N VAL A 137 9.15 9.51 -25.28
CA VAL A 137 9.18 10.82 -24.60
C VAL A 137 10.38 11.61 -25.10
N ASN A 138 10.13 12.59 -25.96
CA ASN A 138 11.14 13.58 -26.36
C ASN A 138 11.43 14.52 -25.18
N GLN A 139 12.58 14.33 -24.53
CA GLN A 139 13.08 15.25 -23.51
C GLN A 139 13.96 16.30 -24.21
N GLN A 140 13.46 17.53 -24.30
CA GLN A 140 14.29 18.67 -24.67
C GLN A 140 14.92 19.23 -23.40
N ILE A 141 16.25 19.43 -23.44
CA ILE A 141 17.06 20.06 -22.39
C ILE A 141 16.88 21.57 -22.46
#